data_AF-A0A963H5S8-F1
#
_entry.id   AF-A0A963H5S8-F1
#
_cell.length_a   1.000
_cell.length_b   1.000
_cell.length_c   1.000
_cell.angle_alpha   90.00
_cell.angle_beta   90.00
_cell.angle_gamma   90.00
#
_symmetry.space_group_name_H-M   'P 1'
#
loop_
_entity.id
_entity.type
_entity.pdbx_description
1 polymer ?
#
loop_
_entity_poly.entity_id
_entity_poly.type
_entity_poly.pdbx_seq_one_letter_code
_entity_poly.pdbx_strand_id
1 'polypeptide(L)' 'AIKVAHEREMHVVALTGKGGGPMAALLGPDDVHVCVPAERTARIQEVHLLALHCLCDGIDCLLLGVE' A
#
# COMPACT_ATOMS: atom_id res chain seq x y z
N ALA A 1 0.60 13.11 6.84
CA ALA A 1 1.00 12.55 5.53
C ALA A 1 -0.22 12.44 4.62
N ILE A 2 -1.14 11.48 4.84
CA ILE A 2 -2.31 11.24 3.97
C ILE A 2 -3.12 12.50 3.68
N LYS A 3 -3.59 13.21 4.73
CA LYS A 3 -4.36 14.45 4.54
C LYS A 3 -3.63 15.49 3.68
N VAL A 4 -2.32 15.66 3.90
CA VAL A 4 -1.47 16.59 3.13
C VAL A 4 -1.26 16.10 1.70
N ALA A 5 -1.21 14.78 1.49
CA ALA A 5 -1.14 14.19 0.16
C ALA A 5 -2.44 14.50 -0.62
N HIS A 6 -3.60 14.34 0.03
CA HIS A 6 -4.90 14.69 -0.56
C HIS A 6 -5.06 16.20 -0.81
N GLU A 7 -4.61 17.06 0.11
CA GLU A 7 -4.55 18.51 -0.09
C GLU A 7 -3.67 18.92 -1.28
N ARG A 8 -2.76 18.04 -1.71
CA ARG A 8 -1.88 18.21 -2.88
C ARG A 8 -2.30 17.36 -4.07
N GLU A 9 -3.52 16.82 -4.06
CA GLU A 9 -4.08 16.01 -5.14
C GLU A 9 -3.24 14.77 -5.48
N MET A 10 -2.55 14.20 -4.48
CA MET A 10 -1.76 12.99 -4.64
C MET A 10 -2.60 11.74 -4.29
N HIS A 11 -2.43 10.68 -5.09
CA HIS A 11 -2.95 9.34 -4.75
C HIS A 11 -2.16 8.72 -3.60
N VAL A 12 -2.85 7.94 -2.76
CA VAL A 12 -2.22 7.20 -1.66
C VAL A 12 -2.35 5.69 -1.88
N VAL A 13 -1.22 4.99 -1.79
CA VAL A 13 -1.17 3.53 -1.63
C VAL A 13 -0.74 3.23 -0.19
N ALA A 14 -1.66 2.72 0.62
CA ALA A 14 -1.45 2.46 2.04
C ALA A 14 -1.18 0.98 2.31
N LEU A 15 0.03 0.66 2.81
CA LEU A 15 0.39 -0.67 3.31
C LEU A 15 0.07 -0.77 4.80
N THR A 16 -0.86 -1.65 5.20
CA THR A 16 -1.26 -1.81 6.61
C THR A 16 -1.37 -3.27 7.04
N GLY A 17 -1.69 -3.50 8.31
CA GLY A 17 -2.32 -4.73 8.80
C GLY A 17 -3.28 -4.39 9.94
N LYS A 18 -3.76 -5.37 10.71
CA LYS A 18 -4.72 -5.16 11.83
C LYS A 18 -5.98 -4.37 11.43
N GLY A 19 -6.51 -4.63 10.23
CA GLY A 19 -7.65 -3.90 9.68
C GLY A 19 -7.37 -2.43 9.32
N GLY A 20 -6.11 -1.99 9.29
CA GLY A 20 -5.70 -0.65 8.85
C GLY A 20 -5.81 0.46 9.89
N GLY A 21 -6.44 0.20 11.03
CA GLY A 21 -6.51 1.13 12.17
C GLY A 21 -7.04 2.53 11.78
N PRO A 22 -6.57 3.59 12.46
CA PRO A 22 -6.98 4.96 12.13
C PRO A 22 -6.64 5.39 10.71
N MET A 23 -5.68 4.72 10.06
CA MET A 23 -5.26 5.07 8.71
C MET A 23 -6.31 4.69 7.66
N ALA A 24 -7.02 3.57 7.85
CA ALA A 24 -8.09 3.14 6.94
C ALA A 24 -9.22 4.17 6.83
N ALA A 25 -9.56 4.84 7.94
CA ALA A 25 -10.59 5.88 7.97
C ALA A 25 -10.18 7.19 7.25
N LEU A 26 -8.90 7.33 6.91
CA LEU A 26 -8.39 8.50 6.17
C LEU A 26 -8.31 8.26 4.66
N LEU A 27 -8.51 7.03 4.19
CA LEU A 27 -8.39 6.71 2.77
C LEU A 27 -9.63 7.17 2.01
N GLY A 28 -9.38 7.84 0.88
CA GLY A 28 -10.41 8.25 -0.07
C GLY A 28 -10.79 7.14 -1.06
N PRO A 29 -11.78 7.38 -1.92
CA PRO A 29 -12.25 6.40 -2.91
C PRO A 29 -11.19 6.02 -3.95
N ASP A 30 -10.25 6.92 -4.25
CA ASP A 30 -9.18 6.72 -5.23
C ASP A 30 -7.88 6.20 -4.62
N ASP A 31 -7.86 5.96 -3.30
CA ASP A 31 -6.71 5.39 -2.60
C ASP A 31 -6.73 3.86 -2.64
N VAL A 32 -5.54 3.25 -2.68
CA VAL A 32 -5.40 1.80 -2.65
C VAL A 32 -5.02 1.35 -1.24
N HIS A 33 -5.84 0.47 -0.66
CA HIS A 33 -5.61 -0.09 0.67
C HIS A 33 -5.09 -1.53 0.60
N VAL A 34 -3.78 -1.72 0.75
CA VAL A 34 -3.17 -3.05 0.87
C VAL A 34 -3.09 -3.43 2.35
N CYS A 35 -4.19 -3.99 2.87
CA CYS A 35 -4.27 -4.41 4.26
C CYS A 35 -3.94 -5.90 4.42
N VAL A 36 -2.77 -6.19 5.01
CA VAL A 36 -2.35 -7.56 5.33
C VAL A 36 -3.31 -8.15 6.39
N PRO A 37 -3.92 -9.33 6.14
CA PRO A 37 -4.84 -9.98 7.06
C PRO A 37 -4.09 -10.69 8.20
N ALA A 38 -3.36 -9.93 9.02
CA ALA A 38 -2.60 -10.45 10.14
C ALA A 38 -2.59 -9.47 11.31
N GLU A 39 -2.50 -10.01 12.52
CA GLU A 39 -2.42 -9.24 13.77
C GLU A 39 -0.97 -9.07 14.28
N ARG A 40 -0.04 -9.93 13.85
CA ARG A 40 1.35 -9.89 14.31
C ARG A 40 2.18 -8.95 13.43
N THR A 41 2.74 -7.89 14.01
CA THR A 41 3.54 -6.88 13.28
C THR A 41 4.66 -7.49 12.43
N ALA A 42 5.38 -8.49 12.93
CA ALA A 42 6.44 -9.14 12.15
C ALA A 42 5.91 -9.80 10.86
N ARG A 43 4.75 -10.47 10.92
CA ARG A 43 4.12 -11.07 9.73
C ARG A 43 3.60 -10.01 8.77
N ILE A 44 3.06 -8.91 9.30
CA ILE A 44 2.63 -7.77 8.48
C ILE A 44 3.81 -7.20 7.70
N GLN A 45 4.96 -6.99 8.36
CA GLN A 45 6.17 -6.46 7.75
C GLN A 45 6.76 -7.38 6.68
N GLU A 46 6.75 -8.70 6.90
CA GLU A 46 7.18 -9.66 5.87
C GLU A 46 6.33 -9.59 4.61
N VAL A 47 5.00 -9.48 4.77
CA VAL A 47 4.10 -9.34 3.62
C VAL A 47 4.21 -7.96 2.99
N HIS A 48 4.47 -6.90 3.75
CA HIS A 48 4.77 -5.57 3.19
C HIS A 48 6.02 -5.60 2.32
N LEU A 49 7.08 -6.27 2.75
CA LEU A 49 8.28 -6.43 1.93
C LEU A 49 8.00 -7.23 0.65
N LEU A 50 7.24 -8.32 0.75
CA LEU A 50 6.79 -9.07 -0.42
C LEU A 50 5.97 -8.18 -1.38
N ALA A 51 4.99 -7.43 -0.86
CA ALA A 51 4.16 -6.54 -1.66
C ALA A 51 5.00 -5.46 -2.36
N LEU A 52 6.00 -4.89 -1.68
CA LEU A 52 6.93 -3.95 -2.29
C LEU A 52 7.72 -4.58 -3.45
N HIS A 53 8.23 -5.81 -3.30
CA HIS A 53 8.89 -6.50 -4.41
C HIS A 53 7.93 -6.79 -5.58
N CYS A 54 6.69 -7.20 -5.31
CA CYS A 54 5.67 -7.41 -6.35
C CYS A 54 5.31 -6.10 -7.07
N LEU A 55 5.27 -4.97 -6.35
CA LEU A 55 5.03 -3.67 -6.95
C LEU A 55 6.18 -3.27 -7.87
N CYS A 56 7.44 -3.45 -7.46
CA CYS A 56 8.59 -3.20 -8.32
C CYS A 56 8.54 -4.06 -9.59
N ASP A 57 8.34 -5.38 -9.43
CA ASP A 57 8.22 -6.32 -10.54
C ASP A 57 7.08 -5.95 -11.51
N GLY A 58 5.91 -5.61 -10.98
CA GLY A 58 4.77 -5.17 -11.78
C GLY A 58 5.01 -3.85 -12.51
N ILE A 59 5.67 -2.88 -11.86
CA ILE A 59 6.04 -1.60 -12.48
C ILE A 59 7.04 -1.84 -13.62
N ASP A 60 8.08 -2.65 -13.38
CA ASP A 60 9.08 -2.98 -14.38
C ASP A 60 8.45 -3.71 -15.57
N CYS A 61 7.60 -4.72 -15.33
CA CYS A 61 6.85 -5.40 -16.39
C CYS A 61 5.97 -4.45 -17.21
N LEU A 62 5.29 -3.50 -16.55
CA LEU A 62 4.40 -2.55 -17.23
C LEU A 62 5.17 -1.51 -18.07
N LEU A 63 6.33 -1.06 -17.60
CA LEU A 63 7.10 0.00 -18.26
C LEU A 63 8.13 -0.53 -19.27
N LEU A 64 8.72 -1.70 -19.00
CA LEU A 64 9.84 -2.27 -19.75
C LEU A 64 9.44 -3.52 -20.56
N GLY A 65 8.26 -4.08 -20.29
CA GLY A 65 7.80 -5.34 -20.87
C GLY A 65 8.22 -6.56 -20.03
N VAL A 66 7.69 -7.73 -20.42
CA VAL A 66 8.05 -9.01 -19.83
C VAL A 66 9.07 -9.68 -20.76
N GLU A 67 10.20 -10.13 -20.23
CA GLU A 67 11.13 -11.02 -20.99
C GLU A 67 10.47 -12.35 -21.37
#